data_AF-A0A1P8JTV6-F1
#
_entry.id   AF-A0A1P8JTV6-F1
#
_cell.length_a   1.000
_cell.length_b   1.000
_cell.length_c   1.000
_cell.angle_alpha   90.00
_cell.angle_beta   90.00
_cell.angle_gamma   90.00
#
_symmetry.space_group_name_H-M   'P 1'
#
loop_
_entity.id
_entity.type
_entity.pdbx_description
1 polymer ?
#
loop_
_entity_poly.entity_id
_entity_poly.type
_entity_poly.pdbx_seq_one_letter_code
_entity_poly.pdbx_strand_id
1 'polypeptide(L)'
;MTQRHLAREVLARLRAKGHRGGTIATHRAIWRLSLPRGRLWGSVALALGLSLALWWLRPWVGRFWGMQLLWWMQVLALPGRFDLGGAGVATHELFAVSVPSIELVQAVPDDWAPVWHGAALTMLWWCTSWLPEPAKPIAFFVRLGVLIHAAAVLFFAFWPASFVHSIGSHVISGMRQAWYLILLTPWIHLATFYLFPFAMWQRTLLTVLTAAYLAVLTPLQYALHVALVQAAGLILLPVLHLLFGVMLAIVGFVALYGWGMSWPAPSASGDREAA
;
A
#
# COMPACT_ATOMS: atom_id res chain seq x y z
N MET A 1 -49.83 31.83 0.95
CA MET A 1 -48.78 30.82 1.18
C MET A 1 -49.11 29.60 0.32
N THR A 2 -48.32 29.32 -0.71
CA THR A 2 -48.67 28.44 -1.84
C THR A 2 -48.52 26.96 -1.45
N GLN A 3 -49.46 26.08 -1.84
CA GLN A 3 -49.43 24.63 -1.53
C GLN A 3 -48.08 23.94 -1.82
N ARG A 4 -47.32 24.43 -2.81
CA ARG A 4 -45.97 23.95 -3.15
C ARG A 4 -44.91 24.20 -2.05
N HIS A 5 -45.15 25.14 -1.14
CA HIS A 5 -44.26 25.42 0.01
C HIS A 5 -44.49 24.39 1.12
N LEU A 6 -45.76 24.16 1.48
CA LEU A 6 -46.17 23.15 2.45
C LEU A 6 -45.71 21.75 2.05
N ALA A 7 -45.87 21.38 0.76
CA ALA A 7 -45.41 20.09 0.26
C ALA A 7 -43.88 19.92 0.41
N ARG A 8 -43.09 20.98 0.22
CA ARG A 8 -41.64 20.96 0.39
C ARG A 8 -41.22 20.82 1.84
N GLU A 9 -41.86 21.55 2.75
CA GLU A 9 -41.59 21.45 4.18
C GLU A 9 -41.93 20.07 4.75
N VAL A 10 -43.05 19.48 4.31
CA VAL A 10 -43.45 18.12 4.71
C VAL A 10 -42.45 17.09 4.18
N LEU A 11 -42.04 17.18 2.91
CA LEU A 11 -41.02 16.28 2.34
C LEU A 11 -39.67 16.39 3.06
N ALA A 12 -39.24 17.61 3.41
CA ALA A 12 -38.00 17.85 4.15
C ALA A 12 -38.05 17.22 5.55
N ARG A 13 -39.19 17.33 6.25
CA ARG A 13 -39.39 16.69 7.57
C ARG A 13 -39.44 15.17 7.49
N LEU A 14 -40.03 14.60 6.45
CA LEU A 14 -40.08 13.15 6.25
C LEU A 14 -38.71 12.56 5.89
N ARG A 15 -37.89 13.27 5.10
CA ARG A 15 -36.50 12.89 4.80
C ARG A 15 -35.59 12.85 6.03
N ALA A 16 -35.90 13.67 7.03
CA ALA A 16 -35.13 13.73 8.27
C ALA A 16 -35.58 12.71 9.33
N LYS A 17 -36.59 11.86 9.05
CA LYS A 17 -37.04 10.81 9.98
C LYS A 17 -36.51 9.45 9.55
N GLY A 18 -35.91 8.74 10.50
CA GLY A 18 -35.46 7.36 10.33
C GLY A 18 -36.63 6.37 10.42
N HIS A 19 -36.36 5.13 10.03
CA HIS A 19 -37.35 4.05 9.99
C HIS A 19 -38.05 3.78 11.34
N ARG A 20 -37.43 4.18 12.47
CA ARG A 20 -38.01 4.09 13.83
C ARG A 20 -38.60 5.41 14.36
N GLY A 21 -38.84 6.41 13.50
CA GLY A 21 -39.44 7.69 13.90
C GLY A 21 -38.50 8.70 14.56
N GLY A 22 -37.25 8.32 14.86
CA GLY A 22 -36.21 9.25 15.32
C GLY A 22 -35.74 10.19 14.21
N THR A 23 -35.27 11.38 14.58
CA THR A 23 -34.63 12.29 13.62
C THR A 23 -33.26 11.74 13.23
N ILE A 24 -33.02 11.52 11.94
CA ILE A 24 -31.68 11.26 11.41
C ILE A 24 -30.92 12.57 11.56
N ALA A 25 -30.13 12.70 12.63
CA ALA A 25 -29.17 13.77 12.73
C ALA A 25 -28.24 13.65 11.53
N THR A 26 -28.33 14.59 10.60
CA THR A 26 -27.44 14.65 9.45
C THR A 26 -26.01 14.70 9.99
N HIS A 27 -25.21 13.66 9.68
CA HIS A 27 -23.86 13.55 10.20
C HIS A 27 -23.09 14.83 9.83
N ARG A 28 -22.52 15.53 10.84
CA ARG A 28 -21.85 16.84 10.70
C ARG A 28 -20.80 16.88 9.58
N ALA A 29 -20.27 15.72 9.20
CA ALA A 29 -19.32 15.52 8.11
C ALA A 29 -19.83 15.92 6.70
N ILE A 30 -21.14 16.02 6.48
CA ILE A 30 -21.72 16.31 5.16
C ILE A 30 -21.94 17.82 4.92
N TRP A 31 -21.88 18.65 5.97
CA TRP A 31 -22.43 20.02 5.95
C TRP A 31 -21.50 21.15 5.47
N ARG A 32 -20.58 20.83 4.55
CA ARG A 32 -19.60 21.73 3.89
C ARG A 32 -18.25 21.78 4.59
N LEU A 33 -17.30 21.04 4.05
CA LEU A 33 -15.89 21.32 4.28
C LEU A 33 -15.60 22.69 3.65
N SER A 34 -15.48 23.74 4.47
CA SER A 34 -15.02 25.03 3.98
C SER A 34 -13.54 24.89 3.59
N LEU A 35 -13.28 24.97 2.30
CA LEU A 35 -11.94 24.92 1.69
C LEU A 35 -11.51 26.35 1.35
N PRO A 36 -10.94 27.11 2.31
CA PRO A 36 -10.44 28.43 2.01
C PRO A 36 -9.35 28.33 0.94
N ARG A 37 -9.40 29.22 -0.06
CA ARG A 37 -8.48 29.22 -1.22
C ARG A 37 -7.01 29.20 -0.79
N GLY A 38 -6.68 29.91 0.29
CA GLY A 38 -5.32 29.91 0.86
C GLY A 38 -4.86 28.54 1.35
N ARG A 39 -5.76 27.73 1.93
CA ARG A 39 -5.44 26.35 2.33
C ARG A 39 -5.21 25.47 1.12
N LEU A 40 -6.03 25.60 0.07
CA LEU A 40 -5.87 24.81 -1.15
C LEU A 40 -4.51 25.09 -1.81
N TRP A 41 -4.17 26.36 -2.01
CA TRP A 41 -2.87 26.74 -2.58
C TRP A 41 -1.70 26.30 -1.71
N GLY A 42 -1.80 26.48 -0.38
CA GLY A 42 -0.78 25.97 0.55
C GLY A 42 -0.61 24.45 0.49
N SER A 43 -1.69 23.70 0.34
CA SER A 43 -1.67 22.24 0.20
C SER A 43 -1.05 21.80 -1.13
N VAL A 44 -1.37 22.47 -2.23
CA VAL A 44 -0.76 22.20 -3.54
C VAL A 44 0.74 22.53 -3.53
N ALA A 45 1.12 23.69 -2.99
CA ALA A 45 2.52 24.07 -2.84
C ALA A 45 3.29 23.07 -1.97
N LEU A 46 2.69 22.56 -0.89
CA LEU A 46 3.28 21.50 -0.07
C LEU A 46 3.46 20.19 -0.85
N ALA A 47 2.45 19.75 -1.59
CA ALA A 47 2.54 18.53 -2.41
C ALA A 47 3.63 18.64 -3.48
N LEU A 48 3.73 19.79 -4.15
CA LEU A 48 4.78 20.08 -5.11
C LEU A 48 6.17 20.11 -4.45
N GLY A 49 6.31 20.84 -3.34
CA GLY A 49 7.58 20.95 -2.62
C GLY A 49 8.11 19.58 -2.14
N LEU A 50 7.23 18.74 -1.60
CA LEU A 50 7.58 17.38 -1.20
C LEU A 50 7.88 16.48 -2.41
N SER A 51 7.16 16.62 -3.52
CA SER A 51 7.45 15.88 -4.75
C SER A 51 8.82 16.24 -5.33
N LEU A 52 9.18 17.53 -5.32
CA LEU A 52 10.52 17.99 -5.73
C LEU A 52 11.61 17.48 -4.80
N ALA A 53 11.37 17.48 -3.49
CA ALA A 53 12.30 16.93 -2.51
C ALA A 53 12.52 15.43 -2.74
N LEU A 54 11.45 14.66 -2.99
CA LEU A 54 11.56 13.22 -3.31
C LEU A 54 12.31 13.01 -4.63
N TRP A 55 12.02 13.78 -5.67
CA TRP A 55 12.75 13.71 -6.93
C TRP A 55 14.25 13.95 -6.75
N TRP A 56 14.63 14.94 -5.93
CA TRP A 56 16.03 15.21 -5.59
C TRP A 56 16.68 14.10 -4.73
N LEU A 57 15.91 13.48 -3.83
CA LEU A 57 16.37 12.36 -2.98
C LEU A 57 16.47 11.02 -3.73
N ARG A 58 15.91 10.90 -4.93
CA ARG A 58 15.88 9.68 -5.76
C ARG A 58 17.21 8.89 -5.81
N PRO A 59 18.38 9.48 -6.15
CA PRO A 59 19.63 8.71 -6.20
C PRO A 59 20.04 8.14 -4.83
N TRP A 60 19.72 8.84 -3.74
CA TRP A 60 20.00 8.39 -2.38
C TRP A 60 19.09 7.23 -1.99
N VAL A 61 17.81 7.29 -2.35
CA VAL A 61 16.85 6.20 -2.13
C VAL A 61 17.27 4.95 -2.90
N GLY A 62 17.63 5.09 -4.18
CA GLY A 62 18.12 3.96 -4.99
C GLY A 62 19.37 3.31 -4.40
N ARG A 63 20.34 4.12 -3.96
CA ARG A 63 21.55 3.61 -3.28
C ARG A 63 21.22 2.92 -1.96
N PHE A 64 20.37 3.53 -1.13
CA PHE A 64 19.93 2.94 0.14
C PHE A 64 19.27 1.58 -0.08
N TRP A 65 18.35 1.50 -1.04
CA TRP A 65 17.70 0.26 -1.42
C TRP A 65 18.68 -0.79 -1.93
N GLY A 66 19.61 -0.42 -2.80
CA GLY A 66 20.67 -1.31 -3.27
C GLY A 66 21.51 -1.88 -2.12
N MET A 67 21.99 -1.02 -1.23
CA MET A 67 22.80 -1.43 -0.06
C MET A 67 22.03 -2.36 0.87
N GLN A 68 20.79 -2.02 1.21
CA GLN A 68 19.97 -2.84 2.10
C GLN A 68 19.67 -4.21 1.50
N LEU A 69 19.29 -4.25 0.23
CA LEU A 69 18.97 -5.50 -0.44
C LEU A 69 20.22 -6.39 -0.52
N LEU A 70 21.35 -5.85 -0.98
CA LEU A 70 22.61 -6.58 -1.06
C LEU A 70 23.06 -7.10 0.30
N TRP A 71 22.94 -6.27 1.35
CA TRP A 71 23.26 -6.67 2.71
C TRP A 71 22.44 -7.88 3.16
N TRP A 72 21.13 -7.88 2.92
CA TRP A 72 20.29 -9.04 3.24
C TRP A 72 20.64 -10.28 2.42
N MET A 73 20.93 -10.14 1.13
CA MET A 73 21.33 -11.28 0.28
C MET A 73 22.62 -11.92 0.80
N GLN A 74 23.57 -11.11 1.26
CA GLN A 74 24.82 -11.57 1.87
C GLN A 74 24.60 -12.24 3.23
N VAL A 75 23.83 -11.60 4.13
CA VAL A 75 23.54 -12.13 5.47
C VAL A 75 22.80 -13.45 5.41
N LEU A 76 21.87 -13.60 4.47
CA LEU A 76 21.11 -14.83 4.26
C LEU A 76 21.89 -15.88 3.45
N ALA A 77 23.13 -15.56 3.03
CA ALA A 77 24.00 -16.42 2.23
C ALA A 77 23.31 -17.00 0.99
N LEU A 78 22.47 -16.19 0.32
CA LEU A 78 21.69 -16.67 -0.81
C LEU A 78 22.60 -16.86 -2.04
N PRO A 79 22.50 -18.00 -2.74
CA PRO A 79 23.33 -18.26 -3.91
C PRO A 79 22.85 -17.42 -5.11
N GLY A 80 23.70 -16.56 -5.62
CA GLY A 80 23.33 -15.67 -6.72
C GLY A 80 24.40 -14.64 -7.05
N ARG A 81 24.14 -13.89 -8.13
CA ARG A 81 24.82 -12.65 -8.46
C ARG A 81 23.92 -11.49 -8.09
N PHE A 82 24.47 -10.57 -7.31
CA PHE A 82 23.79 -9.39 -6.82
C PHE A 82 24.64 -8.19 -7.18
N ASP A 83 24.06 -7.26 -7.92
CA ASP A 83 24.70 -6.01 -8.27
C ASP A 83 23.83 -4.87 -7.74
N LEU A 84 24.46 -3.79 -7.28
CA LEU A 84 23.80 -2.60 -6.73
C LEU A 84 22.95 -1.85 -7.77
N GLY A 85 22.88 -2.38 -8.99
CA GLY A 85 22.32 -1.73 -10.16
C GLY A 85 23.42 -0.84 -10.69
N GLY A 86 24.03 -1.25 -11.80
CA GLY A 86 25.16 -0.55 -12.38
C GLY A 86 24.90 0.96 -12.49
N ALA A 87 25.93 1.76 -12.20
CA ALA A 87 25.97 3.21 -12.37
C ALA A 87 25.78 3.70 -13.83
N GLY A 88 25.15 2.90 -14.70
CA GLY A 88 25.12 3.07 -16.15
C GLY A 88 23.85 2.57 -16.85
N VAL A 89 22.87 1.97 -16.19
CA VAL A 89 21.51 1.93 -16.78
C VAL A 89 20.88 3.28 -16.48
N ALA A 90 21.32 4.29 -17.23
CA ALA A 90 20.60 5.53 -17.37
C ALA A 90 19.22 5.18 -17.92
N THR A 91 18.26 4.88 -17.04
CA THR A 91 16.87 4.97 -17.40
C THR A 91 16.69 6.43 -17.82
N HIS A 92 16.58 6.67 -19.12
CA HIS A 92 16.31 7.99 -19.71
C HIS A 92 14.98 8.61 -19.21
N GLU A 93 14.27 7.90 -18.34
CA GLU A 93 13.05 8.32 -17.67
C GLU A 93 13.36 9.27 -16.50
N LEU A 94 12.77 10.46 -16.56
CA LEU A 94 12.95 11.57 -15.62
C LEU A 94 12.59 11.22 -14.16
N PHE A 95 11.81 10.17 -13.93
CA PHE A 95 11.33 9.74 -12.62
C PHE A 95 11.84 8.37 -12.18
N ALA A 96 12.63 7.67 -13.01
CA ALA A 96 13.07 6.32 -12.68
C ALA A 96 14.15 6.32 -11.60
N VAL A 97 14.02 5.38 -10.66
CA VAL A 97 15.01 5.11 -9.62
C VAL A 97 15.91 3.96 -10.06
N SER A 98 17.21 4.05 -9.72
CA SER A 98 18.11 2.90 -9.89
C SER A 98 17.71 1.82 -8.90
N VAL A 99 17.55 0.60 -9.40
CA VAL A 99 17.17 -0.57 -8.60
C VAL A 99 18.24 -1.64 -8.77
N PRO A 100 18.67 -2.31 -7.69
CA PRO A 100 19.62 -3.42 -7.78
C PRO A 100 19.12 -4.54 -8.69
N SER A 101 20.06 -5.20 -9.38
CA SER A 101 19.77 -6.42 -10.15
C SER A 101 20.10 -7.66 -9.31
N ILE A 102 19.21 -8.65 -9.41
CA ILE A 102 19.32 -9.91 -8.69
C ILE A 102 19.17 -11.05 -9.68
N GLU A 103 20.20 -11.90 -9.73
CA GLU A 103 20.21 -13.15 -10.46
C GLU A 103 20.48 -14.29 -9.48
N LEU A 104 19.44 -14.97 -9.02
CA LEU A 104 19.61 -16.14 -8.16
C LEU A 104 20.04 -17.36 -8.98
N VAL A 105 20.91 -18.16 -8.40
CA VAL A 105 21.13 -19.53 -8.86
C VAL A 105 19.90 -20.32 -8.44
N GLN A 106 18.92 -20.40 -9.33
CA GLN A 106 17.71 -21.17 -9.07
C GLN A 106 18.06 -22.66 -9.05
N ALA A 107 17.64 -23.34 -7.99
CA ALA A 107 17.67 -24.80 -7.94
C ALA A 107 16.75 -25.36 -9.04
N VAL A 108 17.10 -26.54 -9.56
CA VAL A 108 16.25 -27.29 -10.50
C VAL A 108 14.84 -27.38 -9.91
N PRO A 109 13.77 -27.07 -10.69
CA PRO A 109 12.40 -27.16 -10.18
C PRO A 109 12.14 -28.55 -9.57
N ASP A 110 11.73 -28.58 -8.30
CA ASP A 110 11.35 -29.81 -7.62
C ASP A 110 9.99 -30.26 -8.13
N ASP A 111 9.94 -31.44 -8.75
CA ASP A 111 8.72 -32.04 -9.30
C ASP A 111 7.64 -32.25 -8.23
N TRP A 112 8.02 -32.38 -6.95
CA TRP A 112 7.09 -32.53 -5.83
C TRP A 112 6.62 -31.21 -5.22
N ALA A 113 7.18 -30.06 -5.62
CA ALA A 113 6.81 -28.77 -5.03
C ALA A 113 5.29 -28.48 -5.12
N PRO A 114 4.60 -28.69 -6.25
CA PRO A 114 3.15 -28.47 -6.32
C PRO A 114 2.35 -29.33 -5.33
N VAL A 115 2.80 -30.56 -5.07
CA VAL A 115 2.14 -31.48 -4.12
C VAL A 115 2.28 -30.97 -2.69
N TRP A 116 3.50 -30.60 -2.27
CA TRP A 116 3.74 -30.07 -0.92
C TRP A 116 3.00 -28.76 -0.67
N HIS A 117 3.02 -27.85 -1.64
CA HIS A 117 2.26 -26.62 -1.55
C HIS A 117 0.74 -26.90 -1.52
N GLY A 118 0.23 -27.83 -2.33
CA GLY A 118 -1.17 -28.24 -2.29
C GLY A 118 -1.60 -28.75 -0.92
N ALA A 119 -0.81 -29.63 -0.30
CA ALA A 119 -1.06 -30.13 1.05
C ALA A 119 -1.06 -29.00 2.10
N ALA A 120 -0.08 -28.09 2.03
CA ALA A 120 0.01 -26.94 2.92
C ALA A 120 -1.22 -26.01 2.78
N LEU A 121 -1.73 -25.81 1.56
CA LEU A 121 -2.93 -25.02 1.31
C LEU A 121 -4.20 -25.66 1.88
N THR A 122 -4.37 -26.98 1.72
CA THR A 122 -5.50 -27.70 2.31
C THR A 122 -5.47 -27.60 3.83
N MET A 123 -4.29 -27.78 4.44
CA MET A 123 -4.11 -27.62 5.89
C MET A 123 -4.43 -26.20 6.33
N LEU A 124 -3.92 -25.18 5.63
CA LEU A 124 -4.16 -23.79 5.97
C LEU A 124 -5.66 -23.44 5.85
N TRP A 125 -6.33 -23.87 4.79
CA TRP A 125 -7.77 -23.72 4.61
C TRP A 125 -8.56 -24.35 5.77
N TRP A 126 -8.19 -25.57 6.14
CA TRP A 126 -8.78 -26.28 7.28
C TRP A 126 -8.61 -25.48 8.58
N CYS A 127 -7.38 -25.07 8.90
CA CYS A 127 -7.08 -24.28 10.10
C CYS A 127 -7.88 -22.96 10.15
N THR A 128 -8.03 -22.25 9.03
CA THR A 128 -8.83 -21.00 9.02
C THR A 128 -10.31 -21.22 9.33
N SER A 129 -10.82 -22.44 9.18
CA SER A 129 -12.22 -22.77 9.45
C SER A 129 -12.52 -22.89 10.95
N TRP A 130 -11.49 -22.98 11.78
CA TRP A 130 -11.60 -23.08 13.24
C TRP A 130 -11.34 -21.75 13.96
N LEU A 131 -11.11 -20.66 13.22
CA LEU A 131 -10.89 -19.35 13.81
C LEU A 131 -12.16 -18.78 14.47
N PRO A 132 -12.05 -18.14 15.65
CA PRO A 132 -13.20 -17.57 16.35
C PRO A 132 -13.78 -16.36 15.59
N GLU A 133 -15.02 -15.98 15.90
CA GLU A 133 -15.72 -14.91 15.16
C GLU A 133 -14.94 -13.58 15.04
N PRO A 134 -14.25 -13.08 16.08
CA PRO A 134 -13.47 -11.85 15.97
C PRO A 134 -12.30 -11.96 14.97
N ALA A 135 -11.81 -13.17 14.69
CA ALA A 135 -10.71 -13.43 13.78
C ALA A 135 -11.15 -13.73 12.33
N LYS A 136 -12.47 -13.69 12.04
CA LYS A 136 -13.01 -13.91 10.68
C LYS A 136 -12.36 -13.02 9.60
N PRO A 137 -12.03 -11.72 9.83
CA PRO A 137 -11.35 -10.93 8.82
C PRO A 137 -10.00 -11.52 8.41
N ILE A 138 -9.23 -12.04 9.37
CA ILE A 138 -7.95 -12.70 9.12
C ILE A 138 -8.20 -14.01 8.37
N ALA A 139 -9.22 -14.79 8.76
CA ALA A 139 -9.58 -16.03 8.08
C ALA A 139 -9.86 -15.78 6.59
N PHE A 140 -10.64 -14.75 6.24
CA PHE A 140 -10.93 -14.42 4.85
C PHE A 140 -9.71 -13.91 4.09
N PHE A 141 -8.84 -13.12 4.72
CA PHE A 141 -7.59 -12.67 4.12
C PHE A 141 -6.68 -13.85 3.79
N VAL A 142 -6.50 -14.78 4.73
CA VAL A 142 -5.70 -16.00 4.53
C VAL A 142 -6.31 -16.88 3.44
N ARG A 143 -7.64 -17.06 3.45
CA ARG A 143 -8.34 -17.83 2.40
C ARG A 143 -8.19 -17.23 1.01
N LEU A 144 -8.22 -15.90 0.89
CA LEU A 144 -7.89 -15.23 -0.37
C LEU A 144 -6.48 -15.58 -0.83
N GLY A 145 -5.50 -15.56 0.07
CA GLY A 145 -4.14 -16.01 -0.21
C GLY A 145 -4.06 -17.47 -0.61
N VAL A 146 -4.82 -18.34 0.04
CA VAL A 146 -4.92 -19.75 -0.32
C VAL A 146 -5.45 -19.93 -1.74
N LEU A 147 -6.49 -19.18 -2.13
CA LEU A 147 -7.06 -19.25 -3.48
C LEU A 147 -6.07 -18.77 -4.55
N ILE A 148 -5.37 -17.67 -4.29
CA ILE A 148 -4.33 -17.16 -5.20
C ILE A 148 -3.19 -18.19 -5.33
N HIS A 149 -2.73 -18.77 -4.22
CA HIS A 149 -1.68 -19.79 -4.25
C HIS A 149 -2.15 -21.08 -4.91
N ALA A 150 -3.40 -21.49 -4.71
CA ALA A 150 -3.97 -22.67 -5.33
C ALA A 150 -3.95 -22.54 -6.87
N ALA A 151 -4.28 -21.35 -7.39
CA ALA A 151 -4.17 -21.08 -8.83
C ALA A 151 -2.72 -21.22 -9.33
N ALA A 152 -1.74 -20.75 -8.55
CA ALA A 152 -0.32 -20.94 -8.86
C ALA A 152 0.08 -22.42 -8.84
N VAL A 153 -0.37 -23.18 -7.82
CA VAL A 153 -0.12 -24.63 -7.71
C VAL A 153 -0.68 -25.38 -8.91
N LEU A 154 -1.92 -25.08 -9.31
CA LEU A 154 -2.52 -25.67 -10.51
C LEU A 154 -1.71 -25.32 -11.76
N PHE A 155 -1.30 -24.06 -11.92
CA PHE A 155 -0.49 -23.65 -13.06
C PHE A 155 0.84 -24.43 -13.13
N PHE A 156 1.59 -24.49 -12.02
CA PHE A 156 2.88 -25.19 -11.98
C PHE A 156 2.75 -26.72 -12.05
N ALA A 157 1.61 -27.29 -11.69
CA ALA A 157 1.35 -28.72 -11.86
C ALA A 157 1.17 -29.13 -13.33
N PHE A 158 0.62 -28.26 -14.18
CA PHE A 158 0.29 -28.58 -15.57
C PHE A 158 1.20 -27.91 -16.61
N TRP A 159 1.70 -26.70 -16.33
CA TRP A 159 2.47 -25.88 -17.29
C TRP A 159 3.72 -25.22 -16.67
N PRO A 160 4.58 -25.95 -15.92
CA PRO A 160 5.73 -25.34 -15.25
C PRO A 160 6.72 -24.67 -16.23
N ALA A 161 6.91 -25.25 -17.42
CA ALA A 161 7.81 -24.73 -18.44
C ALA A 161 7.32 -23.42 -19.11
N SER A 162 6.04 -23.07 -18.94
CA SER A 162 5.45 -21.85 -19.50
C SER A 162 5.62 -20.63 -18.58
N PHE A 163 6.27 -20.77 -17.42
CA PHE A 163 6.46 -19.67 -16.49
C PHE A 163 7.62 -18.75 -16.94
N VAL A 164 7.28 -17.56 -17.46
CA VAL A 164 8.26 -16.60 -18.03
C VAL A 164 8.81 -15.62 -16.98
N HIS A 165 8.21 -15.55 -15.79
CA HIS A 165 8.60 -14.59 -14.78
C HIS A 165 9.81 -15.05 -13.96
N SER A 166 10.72 -14.13 -13.69
CA SER A 166 11.87 -14.37 -12.83
C SER A 166 11.75 -13.55 -11.54
N ILE A 167 12.42 -14.03 -10.49
CA ILE A 167 12.53 -13.28 -9.24
C ILE A 167 13.23 -11.92 -9.44
N GLY A 168 14.22 -11.85 -10.34
CA GLY A 168 14.89 -10.59 -10.66
C GLY A 168 13.94 -9.55 -11.26
N SER A 169 13.13 -9.94 -12.25
CA SER A 169 12.15 -9.02 -12.85
C SER A 169 11.04 -8.64 -11.87
N HIS A 170 10.62 -9.56 -10.99
CA HIS A 170 9.68 -9.27 -9.90
C HIS A 170 10.21 -8.21 -8.93
N VAL A 171 11.46 -8.34 -8.47
CA VAL A 171 12.06 -7.37 -7.55
C VAL A 171 12.23 -6.01 -8.22
N ILE A 172 12.74 -5.97 -9.45
CA ILE A 172 12.93 -4.70 -10.19
C ILE A 172 11.58 -3.99 -10.38
N SER A 173 10.57 -4.71 -10.88
CA SER A 173 9.23 -4.16 -11.11
C SER A 173 8.60 -3.68 -9.80
N GLY A 174 8.70 -4.49 -8.75
CA GLY A 174 8.12 -4.21 -7.46
C GLY A 174 8.72 -2.99 -6.75
N MET A 175 10.05 -2.87 -6.74
CA MET A 175 10.74 -1.71 -6.17
C MET A 175 10.43 -0.43 -6.96
N ARG A 176 10.34 -0.50 -8.30
CA ARG A 176 9.89 0.63 -9.13
C ARG A 176 8.45 1.03 -8.81
N GLN A 177 7.55 0.07 -8.65
CA GLN A 177 6.17 0.33 -8.26
C GLN A 177 6.08 1.00 -6.88
N ALA A 178 6.86 0.54 -5.91
CA ALA A 178 6.95 1.16 -4.60
C ALA A 178 7.49 2.61 -4.67
N TRP A 179 8.47 2.86 -5.54
CA TRP A 179 8.97 4.21 -5.80
C TRP A 179 7.89 5.14 -6.38
N TYR A 180 7.10 4.65 -7.35
CA TYR A 180 5.97 5.41 -7.87
C TYR A 180 4.92 5.69 -6.80
N LEU A 181 4.68 4.77 -5.87
CA LEU A 181 3.80 5.01 -4.73
C LEU A 181 4.36 6.08 -3.78
N ILE A 182 5.67 6.10 -3.52
CA ILE A 182 6.34 7.16 -2.75
C ILE A 182 6.15 8.52 -3.43
N LEU A 183 6.38 8.61 -4.75
CA LEU A 183 6.17 9.84 -5.51
C LEU A 183 4.71 10.29 -5.49
N LEU A 184 3.76 9.36 -5.48
CA LEU A 184 2.33 9.65 -5.46
C LEU A 184 1.83 10.02 -4.05
N THR A 185 2.59 9.71 -2.99
CA THR A 185 2.18 9.92 -1.59
C THR A 185 1.75 11.37 -1.28
N PRO A 186 2.50 12.43 -1.66
CA PRO A 186 2.07 13.81 -1.44
C PRO A 186 0.75 14.16 -2.13
N TRP A 187 0.47 13.55 -3.29
CA TRP A 187 -0.74 13.78 -4.07
C TRP A 187 -1.95 13.02 -3.52
N ILE A 188 -1.75 11.79 -3.04
CA ILE A 188 -2.79 11.06 -2.31
C ILE A 188 -3.15 11.84 -1.04
N HIS A 189 -2.17 12.28 -0.26
CA HIS A 189 -2.43 13.09 0.92
C HIS A 189 -3.04 14.45 0.58
N LEU A 190 -2.71 15.07 -0.56
CA LEU A 190 -3.42 16.26 -1.04
C LEU A 190 -4.91 15.99 -1.23
N ALA A 191 -5.25 14.85 -1.85
CA ALA A 191 -6.63 14.46 -2.13
C ALA A 191 -7.40 13.98 -0.90
N THR A 192 -6.72 13.42 0.12
CA THR A 192 -7.39 12.78 1.27
C THR A 192 -7.17 13.48 2.61
N PHE A 193 -6.00 14.06 2.86
CA PHE A 193 -5.61 14.57 4.19
C PHE A 193 -5.47 16.10 4.25
N TYR A 194 -4.84 16.73 3.25
CA TYR A 194 -4.51 18.16 3.27
C TYR A 194 -5.74 19.07 3.13
N LEU A 195 -6.89 18.50 2.77
CA LEU A 195 -8.17 19.20 2.69
C LEU A 195 -8.69 19.62 4.08
N PHE A 196 -8.30 18.88 5.12
CA PHE A 196 -8.70 19.12 6.50
C PHE A 196 -7.89 20.26 7.15
N PRO A 197 -8.41 20.91 8.22
CA PRO A 197 -7.78 22.06 8.86
C PRO A 197 -6.59 21.70 9.77
N PHE A 198 -5.84 20.64 9.46
CA PHE A 198 -4.59 20.30 10.17
C PHE A 198 -3.51 21.36 9.96
N ALA A 199 -2.65 21.53 10.95
CA ALA A 199 -1.48 22.40 10.87
C ALA A 199 -0.50 21.92 9.78
N MET A 200 0.28 22.84 9.22
CA MET A 200 1.23 22.51 8.14
C MET A 200 2.23 21.44 8.57
N TRP A 201 2.73 21.49 9.81
CA TRP A 201 3.68 20.50 10.31
C TRP A 201 3.07 19.09 10.38
N GLN A 202 1.78 18.95 10.71
CA GLN A 202 1.08 17.65 10.73
C GLN A 202 1.02 17.06 9.32
N ARG A 203 0.64 17.89 8.34
CA ARG A 203 0.59 17.49 6.92
C ARG A 203 1.95 17.04 6.41
N THR A 204 2.99 17.80 6.71
CA THR A 204 4.37 17.46 6.34
C THR A 204 4.81 16.18 7.04
N LEU A 205 4.60 16.08 8.35
CA LEU A 205 5.04 14.93 9.15
C LEU A 205 4.39 13.63 8.64
N LEU A 206 3.08 13.62 8.41
CA LEU A 206 2.39 12.41 7.93
C LEU A 206 2.97 11.96 6.57
N THR A 207 3.14 12.90 5.63
CA THR A 207 3.68 12.58 4.30
C THR A 207 5.12 12.09 4.36
N VAL A 208 5.96 12.71 5.19
CA VAL A 208 7.34 12.28 5.41
C VAL A 208 7.39 10.90 6.05
N LEU A 209 6.57 10.63 7.08
CA LEU A 209 6.51 9.32 7.73
C LEU A 209 6.01 8.24 6.78
N THR A 210 5.00 8.51 5.96
CA THR A 210 4.53 7.55 4.95
C THR A 210 5.59 7.28 3.89
N ALA A 211 6.27 8.30 3.38
CA ALA A 211 7.37 8.11 2.44
C ALA A 211 8.54 7.33 3.06
N ALA A 212 8.90 7.62 4.32
CA ALA A 212 9.95 6.92 5.05
C ALA A 212 9.57 5.45 5.33
N TYR A 213 8.33 5.19 5.74
CA TYR A 213 7.79 3.84 5.91
C TYR A 213 7.94 3.03 4.63
N LEU A 214 7.49 3.56 3.49
CA LEU A 214 7.60 2.89 2.19
C LEU A 214 9.07 2.69 1.80
N ALA A 215 9.92 3.70 2.00
CA ALA A 215 11.34 3.62 1.67
C ALA A 215 12.07 2.55 2.49
N VAL A 216 11.72 2.36 3.77
CA VAL A 216 12.32 1.33 4.64
C VAL A 216 11.71 -0.05 4.37
N LEU A 217 10.38 -0.14 4.23
CA LEU A 217 9.69 -1.40 3.99
C LEU A 217 10.13 -2.06 2.68
N THR A 218 10.22 -1.28 1.61
CA THR A 218 10.46 -1.81 0.25
C THR A 218 11.65 -2.78 0.16
N PRO A 219 12.88 -2.39 0.53
CA PRO A 219 14.02 -3.31 0.43
C PRO A 219 13.87 -4.53 1.36
N LEU A 220 13.27 -4.37 2.54
CA LEU A 220 13.02 -5.49 3.46
C LEU A 220 12.02 -6.50 2.88
N GLN A 221 10.94 -6.00 2.31
CA GLN A 221 9.88 -6.79 1.70
C GLN A 221 10.41 -7.59 0.49
N TYR A 222 11.18 -6.96 -0.40
CA TYR A 222 11.73 -7.66 -1.55
C TYR A 222 12.92 -8.57 -1.20
N ALA A 223 13.69 -8.27 -0.15
CA ALA A 223 14.65 -9.22 0.41
C ALA A 223 13.95 -10.48 0.92
N LEU A 224 12.85 -10.32 1.65
CA LEU A 224 12.03 -11.43 2.12
C LEU A 224 11.44 -12.24 0.96
N HIS A 225 10.95 -11.58 -0.09
CA HIS A 225 10.46 -12.27 -1.28
C HIS A 225 11.52 -13.14 -1.94
N VAL A 226 12.74 -12.63 -2.07
CA VAL A 226 13.87 -13.39 -2.62
C VAL A 226 14.18 -14.60 -1.75
N ALA A 227 14.25 -14.42 -0.42
CA ALA A 227 14.50 -15.52 0.51
C ALA A 227 13.42 -16.60 0.45
N LEU A 228 12.15 -16.20 0.40
CA LEU A 228 11.02 -17.13 0.30
C LEU A 228 11.02 -17.90 -1.02
N VAL A 229 11.32 -17.22 -2.14
CA VAL A 229 11.43 -17.89 -3.45
C VAL A 229 12.63 -18.82 -3.52
N GLN A 230 13.75 -18.47 -2.88
CA GLN A 230 14.88 -19.39 -2.77
C GLN A 230 14.52 -20.64 -1.97
N ALA A 231 13.72 -20.50 -0.90
CA ALA A 231 13.37 -21.60 -0.01
C ALA A 231 12.23 -22.50 -0.54
N ALA A 232 11.20 -21.91 -1.16
CA ALA A 232 10.00 -22.62 -1.57
C ALA A 232 9.71 -22.58 -3.09
N GLY A 233 10.61 -21.98 -3.87
CA GLY A 233 10.52 -21.95 -5.33
C GLY A 233 9.64 -20.84 -5.91
N LEU A 234 9.63 -20.78 -7.24
CA LEU A 234 8.92 -19.77 -8.03
C LEU A 234 7.39 -19.82 -7.89
N ILE A 235 6.86 -20.95 -7.42
CA ILE A 235 5.43 -21.17 -7.21
C ILE A 235 4.81 -20.14 -6.25
N LEU A 236 5.60 -19.54 -5.35
CA LEU A 236 5.17 -18.47 -4.45
C LEU A 236 5.01 -17.10 -5.12
N LEU A 237 5.65 -16.85 -6.27
CA LEU A 237 5.71 -15.52 -6.87
C LEU A 237 4.34 -14.85 -7.06
N PRO A 238 3.28 -15.54 -7.55
CA PRO A 238 1.97 -14.91 -7.73
C PRO A 238 1.37 -14.37 -6.42
N VAL A 239 1.49 -15.11 -5.31
CA VAL A 239 1.01 -14.67 -3.99
C VAL A 239 1.85 -13.52 -3.47
N LEU A 240 3.18 -13.64 -3.59
CA LEU A 240 4.12 -12.58 -3.19
C LEU A 240 3.89 -11.29 -3.99
N HIS A 241 3.48 -11.39 -5.26
CA HIS A 241 3.18 -10.25 -6.10
C HIS A 241 1.83 -9.61 -5.76
N LEU A 242 0.76 -10.40 -5.68
CA LEU A 242 -0.60 -9.88 -5.53
C LEU A 242 -0.92 -9.42 -4.10
N LEU A 243 -0.53 -10.21 -3.09
CA LEU A 243 -0.87 -9.92 -1.70
C LEU A 243 0.25 -9.27 -0.91
N PHE A 244 1.47 -9.74 -1.10
CA PHE A 244 2.63 -9.23 -0.35
C PHE A 244 3.48 -8.27 -1.17
N GLY A 245 3.02 -7.85 -2.34
CA GLY A 245 3.65 -6.82 -3.17
C GLY A 245 3.19 -5.43 -2.76
N VAL A 246 2.65 -4.66 -3.72
CA VAL A 246 2.17 -3.30 -3.45
C VAL A 246 1.03 -3.24 -2.41
N MET A 247 0.26 -4.32 -2.28
CA MET A 247 -0.88 -4.36 -1.35
C MET A 247 -0.44 -4.15 0.11
N LEU A 248 0.67 -4.77 0.53
CA LEU A 248 1.21 -4.57 1.88
C LEU A 248 1.63 -3.11 2.13
N ALA A 249 2.26 -2.49 1.13
CA ALA A 249 2.59 -1.07 1.16
C ALA A 249 1.35 -0.18 1.29
N ILE A 250 0.27 -0.50 0.56
CA ILE A 250 -1.01 0.20 0.63
C ILE A 250 -1.67 0.05 2.01
N VAL A 251 -1.67 -1.15 2.60
CA VAL A 251 -2.24 -1.36 3.94
C VAL A 251 -1.53 -0.49 4.97
N GLY A 252 -0.20 -0.46 4.97
CA GLY A 252 0.57 0.41 5.87
C GLY A 252 0.34 1.89 5.61
N PHE A 253 0.22 2.29 4.34
CA PHE A 253 -0.17 3.65 3.96
C PHE A 253 -1.52 4.04 4.58
N VAL A 254 -2.53 3.18 4.43
CA VAL A 254 -3.89 3.43 4.95
C VAL A 254 -3.89 3.45 6.49
N ALA A 255 -3.10 2.60 7.13
CA ALA A 255 -2.92 2.60 8.58
C ALA A 255 -2.32 3.92 9.08
N LEU A 256 -1.26 4.42 8.43
CA LEU A 256 -0.67 5.72 8.74
C LEU A 256 -1.64 6.87 8.50
N TYR A 257 -2.40 6.83 7.40
CA TYR A 257 -3.46 7.79 7.14
C TYR A 257 -4.52 7.79 8.26
N GLY A 258 -5.00 6.61 8.67
CA GLY A 258 -5.96 6.48 9.76
C GLY A 258 -5.41 7.03 11.09
N TRP A 259 -4.14 6.79 11.36
CA TRP A 259 -3.44 7.38 12.50
C TRP A 259 -3.34 8.91 12.39
N GLY A 260 -2.96 9.45 11.23
CA GLY A 260 -2.93 10.90 11.00
C GLY A 260 -4.29 11.56 11.18
N MET A 261 -5.37 10.89 10.77
CA MET A 261 -6.74 11.35 10.96
C MET A 261 -7.21 11.34 12.41
N SER A 262 -6.52 10.62 13.30
CA SER A 262 -6.81 10.61 14.74
C SER A 262 -6.20 11.79 15.51
N TRP A 263 -5.33 12.59 14.86
CA TRP A 263 -4.68 13.71 15.52
C TRP A 263 -5.64 14.85 15.88
N PRO A 264 -5.34 15.63 16.93
CA PRO A 264 -6.10 16.83 17.24
C PRO A 264 -5.94 17.84 16.10
N ALA A 265 -7.05 18.17 15.43
CA ALA A 265 -7.09 19.31 14.54
C ALA A 265 -7.13 20.59 15.38
N PRO A 266 -6.37 21.65 15.02
CA PRO A 266 -6.55 22.96 15.61
C PRO A 266 -8.03 23.33 15.56
N SER A 267 -8.65 23.52 16.73
CA SER A 267 -10.03 23.99 16.81
C SER A 267 -10.11 25.27 15.99
N ALA A 268 -10.98 25.32 14.98
CA ALA A 268 -11.28 26.56 14.30
C ALA A 268 -11.66 27.57 15.38
N SER A 269 -10.84 28.60 15.54
CA SER A 269 -10.91 29.59 16.62
C SER A 269 -12.16 30.49 16.57
N GLY A 270 -13.21 30.07 15.85
CA GLY A 270 -14.49 30.78 15.71
C GLY A 270 -15.69 30.11 16.39
N ASP A 271 -15.55 28.88 16.92
CA ASP A 271 -16.69 28.16 17.52
C ASP A 271 -16.85 28.37 19.04
N ARG A 272 -15.98 29.19 19.67
CA ARG A 272 -16.05 29.51 21.11
C ARG A 272 -16.77 30.82 21.44
N GLU A 273 -17.19 31.60 20.46
CA GLU A 273 -17.97 32.84 20.68
C GLU A 273 -19.49 32.62 20.61
N ALA A 274 -19.96 31.39 20.41
CA ALA A 274 -21.39 31.06 20.28
C ALA A 274 -21.89 30.01 21.28
N ALA A 275 -21.30 29.96 22.48
CA ALA A 275 -21.79 29.16 23.61
C ALA A 275 -22.04 30.04 24.83
#